data_AF-A0AAN6W7V2-F1
#
_entry.id   AF-A0AAN6W7V2-F1
#
_cell.length_a   1.000
_cell.length_b   1.000
_cell.length_c   1.000
_cell.angle_alpha   90.00
_cell.angle_beta   90.00
_cell.angle_gamma   90.00
#
_symmetry.space_group_name_H-M   'P 1'
#
loop_
_entity.id
_entity.type
_entity.pdbx_description
1 polymer ?
#
loop_
_entity_poly.entity_id
_entity_poly.type
_entity_poly.pdbx_seq_one_letter_code
_entity_poly.pdbx_strand_id
1 'polypeptide(L)'
;MSTEALKKPLPFPVAGSPPKQRPTLDAEQQKKYDWLLEQVKGWAEIPSTHGKAGPLTDSEKFWLTKECLLRYLRATKWNQQDAEKRLLKTLTWRREYGVEDLTADHISPENETGKQILLGYDKEGRPCHYLNPGRQNTEASPRQVQHLVFMVERVIDIMPPGQETLALLINFKQSKSRSNTSPGIGLAREVLDILQHHYPERLGKALIINMPWVVTAFFKLITPFIDPHTREKLKFNEDMSQYVPTEQMWSEFSSGKLAFEYDHSQYWPALQELCKERREARWQKWVAGGKQIGESEDYLAGATAAGVGSATEKPAAAPVATPAVEAKTAEVTTLEAVPAVPAN
;
A
#
# COMPACT_ATOMS: atom_id res chain seq x y z
N MET A 1 8.52 21.14 28.90
CA MET A 1 7.62 21.81 27.95
C MET A 1 6.66 20.75 27.43
N SER A 2 5.35 20.90 27.63
CA SER A 2 4.38 19.94 27.10
C SER A 2 4.33 20.12 25.60
N THR A 3 4.88 19.18 24.83
CA THR A 3 4.64 19.10 23.39
C THR A 3 3.14 18.93 23.18
N GLU A 4 2.52 19.80 22.38
CA GLU A 4 1.11 19.69 22.01
C GLU A 4 0.87 18.35 21.30
N ALA A 5 -0.25 17.69 21.60
CA ALA A 5 -0.59 16.42 20.97
C ALA A 5 -0.84 16.60 19.46
N LEU A 6 -0.33 15.67 18.66
CA LEU A 6 -0.57 15.61 17.22
C LEU A 6 -2.05 15.32 16.96
N LYS A 7 -2.66 16.04 16.01
CA LYS A 7 -4.07 15.87 15.62
C LYS A 7 -4.27 15.43 14.16
N LYS A 8 -3.18 15.30 13.41
CA LYS A 8 -3.18 15.01 11.96
C LYS A 8 -2.40 13.71 11.68
N PRO A 9 -2.68 13.01 10.56
CA PRO A 9 -1.87 11.85 10.17
C PRO A 9 -0.40 12.21 9.97
N LEU A 10 0.49 11.27 10.28
CA LEU A 10 1.89 11.36 9.87
C LEU A 10 2.00 11.05 8.38
N PRO A 11 2.62 11.93 7.56
CA PRO A 11 2.70 11.69 6.13
C PRO A 11 3.71 10.59 5.79
N PHE A 12 4.79 10.37 6.54
CA PHE A 12 5.85 9.45 6.11
C PHE A 12 6.29 8.48 7.20
N PRO A 13 6.79 7.28 6.82
CA PRO A 13 7.51 6.40 7.74
C PRO A 13 8.79 7.07 8.24
N VAL A 14 9.35 6.58 9.34
CA VAL A 14 10.70 6.99 9.77
C VAL A 14 11.72 6.45 8.76
N ALA A 15 12.84 7.16 8.58
CA ALA A 15 13.85 6.81 7.59
C ALA A 15 14.40 5.38 7.71
N GLY A 16 14.41 4.81 8.92
CA GLY A 16 14.86 3.44 9.20
C GLY A 16 13.79 2.35 9.02
N SER A 17 12.65 2.65 8.39
CA SER A 17 11.54 1.70 8.19
C SER A 17 11.19 1.53 6.71
N PRO A 18 12.12 1.04 5.87
CA PRO A 18 11.86 0.82 4.47
C PRO A 18 10.85 -0.33 4.26
N PRO A 19 10.03 -0.28 3.21
CA PRO A 19 9.22 -1.40 2.80
C PRO A 19 10.05 -2.66 2.58
N LYS A 20 9.51 -3.80 3.03
CA LYS A 20 10.12 -5.10 2.76
C LYS A 20 10.20 -5.30 1.25
N GLN A 21 11.39 -5.67 0.77
CA GLN A 21 11.60 -5.96 -0.64
C GLN A 21 10.63 -7.04 -1.12
N ARG A 22 9.98 -6.75 -2.25
CA ARG A 22 9.03 -7.66 -2.88
C ARG A 22 9.80 -8.82 -3.51
N PRO A 23 9.33 -10.07 -3.39
CA PRO A 23 9.98 -11.21 -4.04
C PRO A 23 10.09 -10.99 -5.54
N THR A 24 11.24 -11.32 -6.12
CA THR A 24 11.41 -11.35 -7.58
C THR A 24 10.58 -12.49 -8.17
N LEU A 25 10.00 -12.26 -9.34
CA LEU A 25 9.26 -13.30 -10.05
C LEU A 25 10.25 -14.32 -10.63
N ASP A 26 9.97 -15.60 -10.43
CA ASP A 26 10.62 -16.65 -11.21
C ASP A 26 10.08 -16.67 -12.65
N ALA A 27 10.67 -17.50 -13.51
CA ALA A 27 10.30 -17.56 -14.93
C ALA A 27 8.85 -18.03 -15.17
N GLU A 28 8.30 -18.90 -14.31
CA GLU A 28 6.91 -19.33 -14.42
C GLU A 28 5.96 -18.23 -13.96
N GLN A 29 6.27 -17.58 -12.85
CA GLN A 29 5.53 -16.46 -12.31
C GLN A 29 5.49 -15.29 -13.30
N GLN A 30 6.60 -14.98 -13.96
CA GLN A 30 6.66 -13.95 -14.98
C GLN A 30 5.74 -14.28 -16.16
N LYS A 31 5.79 -15.51 -16.70
CA LYS A 31 4.87 -15.95 -17.77
C LYS A 31 3.40 -15.82 -17.35
N LYS A 32 3.10 -16.15 -16.10
CA LYS A 32 1.73 -16.08 -15.56
C LYS A 32 1.24 -14.63 -15.43
N TYR A 33 2.12 -13.74 -15.00
CA TYR A 33 1.87 -12.31 -14.97
C TYR A 33 1.66 -11.74 -16.38
N ASP A 34 2.54 -12.07 -17.34
CA ASP A 34 2.46 -11.56 -18.72
C ASP A 34 1.15 -11.97 -19.39
N TRP A 35 0.74 -13.22 -19.23
CA TRP A 35 -0.56 -13.71 -19.72
C TRP A 35 -1.73 -12.94 -19.11
N LEU A 36 -1.73 -12.72 -17.78
CA LEU A 36 -2.83 -12.01 -17.12
C LEU A 36 -2.88 -10.55 -17.56
N LEU A 37 -1.72 -9.91 -17.70
CA LEU A 37 -1.61 -8.56 -18.22
C LEU A 37 -2.17 -8.46 -19.65
N GLU A 38 -1.88 -9.44 -20.51
CA GLU A 38 -2.43 -9.52 -21.86
C GLU A 38 -3.95 -9.64 -21.85
N GLN A 39 -4.53 -10.53 -21.03
CA GLN A 39 -6.00 -10.68 -20.91
C GLN A 39 -6.65 -9.37 -20.47
N VAL A 40 -6.11 -8.74 -19.42
CA VAL A 40 -6.66 -7.50 -18.85
C VAL A 40 -6.53 -6.33 -19.82
N LYS A 41 -5.46 -6.26 -20.63
CA LYS A 41 -5.34 -5.27 -21.72
C LYS A 41 -6.36 -5.48 -22.83
N GLY A 42 -6.83 -6.72 -23.01
CA GLY A 42 -7.89 -7.07 -23.96
C GLY A 42 -9.31 -6.77 -23.47
N TRP A 43 -9.51 -6.40 -22.20
CA TRP A 43 -10.83 -6.09 -21.67
C TRP A 43 -11.37 -4.78 -22.23
N ALA A 44 -12.52 -4.86 -22.90
CA ALA A 44 -13.25 -3.69 -23.39
C ALA A 44 -14.31 -3.20 -22.39
N GLU A 45 -15.03 -4.12 -21.75
CA GLU A 45 -16.16 -3.83 -20.87
C GLU A 45 -16.09 -4.62 -19.57
N ILE A 46 -16.62 -4.01 -18.50
CA ILE A 46 -16.86 -4.69 -17.23
C ILE A 46 -18.33 -5.15 -17.20
N PRO A 47 -18.59 -6.44 -16.96
CA PRO A 47 -19.94 -6.95 -16.86
C PRO A 47 -20.58 -6.54 -15.53
N SER A 48 -21.90 -6.49 -15.49
CA SER A 48 -22.69 -6.31 -14.27
C SER A 48 -24.10 -6.87 -14.48
N THR A 49 -24.65 -7.50 -13.45
CA THR A 49 -26.06 -7.95 -13.43
C THR A 49 -26.99 -6.91 -12.79
N HIS A 50 -26.44 -5.78 -12.32
CA HIS A 50 -27.15 -4.73 -11.59
C HIS A 50 -27.19 -3.39 -12.36
N GLY A 51 -27.05 -3.43 -13.69
CA GLY A 51 -27.19 -2.25 -14.56
C GLY A 51 -25.99 -1.30 -14.53
N LYS A 52 -24.82 -1.74 -14.04
CA LYS A 52 -23.57 -0.97 -14.00
C LYS A 52 -22.52 -1.47 -15.01
N ALA A 53 -22.97 -2.20 -16.02
CA ALA A 53 -22.09 -2.71 -17.09
C ALA A 53 -21.64 -1.55 -17.99
N GLY A 54 -20.54 -1.74 -18.72
CA GLY A 54 -20.06 -0.76 -19.69
C GLY A 54 -18.55 -0.73 -19.85
N PRO A 55 -18.01 0.17 -20.69
CA PRO A 55 -16.60 0.20 -21.06
C PRO A 55 -15.69 0.43 -19.86
N LEU A 56 -14.45 -0.05 -19.93
CA LEU A 56 -13.42 0.26 -18.93
C LEU A 56 -13.16 1.77 -18.91
N THR A 57 -13.31 2.36 -17.72
CA THR A 57 -12.99 3.77 -17.46
C THR A 57 -11.50 3.97 -17.24
N ASP A 58 -11.04 5.22 -17.34
CA ASP A 58 -9.63 5.52 -17.03
C ASP A 58 -9.29 5.27 -15.55
N SER A 59 -10.24 5.48 -14.61
CA SER A 59 -10.06 5.14 -13.19
C SER A 59 -9.78 3.65 -12.99
N GLU A 60 -10.50 2.79 -13.70
CA GLU A 60 -10.32 1.34 -13.61
C GLU A 60 -9.00 0.89 -14.24
N LYS A 61 -8.61 1.48 -15.38
CA LYS A 61 -7.30 1.23 -15.99
C LYS A 61 -6.16 1.66 -15.08
N PHE A 62 -6.31 2.79 -14.39
CA PHE A 62 -5.36 3.29 -13.40
C PHE A 62 -5.26 2.36 -12.18
N TRP A 63 -6.37 1.75 -11.75
CA TRP A 63 -6.39 0.77 -10.66
C TRP A 63 -5.72 -0.57 -11.03
N LEU A 64 -5.76 -0.96 -12.31
CA LEU A 64 -5.17 -2.19 -12.85
C LEU A 64 -3.64 -2.08 -13.01
N THR A 65 -2.93 -1.84 -11.90
CA THR A 65 -1.46 -1.77 -11.82
C THR A 65 -0.81 -3.14 -11.89
N LYS A 66 0.50 -3.18 -12.18
CA LYS A 66 1.32 -4.40 -12.09
C LYS A 66 1.12 -5.12 -10.75
N GLU A 67 1.23 -4.36 -9.67
CA GLU A 67 1.07 -4.85 -8.31
C GLU A 67 -0.34 -5.34 -8.00
N CYS A 68 -1.36 -4.69 -8.56
CA CYS A 68 -2.73 -5.18 -8.48
C CYS A 68 -2.82 -6.58 -9.07
N LEU A 69 -2.37 -6.78 -10.32
CA LEU A 69 -2.41 -8.11 -10.96
C LEU A 69 -1.64 -9.16 -10.14
N LEU A 70 -0.47 -8.81 -9.62
CA LEU A 70 0.33 -9.70 -8.79
C LEU A 70 -0.34 -10.06 -7.46
N ARG A 71 -1.08 -9.15 -6.82
CA ARG A 71 -1.88 -9.48 -5.62
C ARG A 71 -2.92 -10.56 -5.92
N TYR A 72 -3.62 -10.44 -7.06
CA TYR A 72 -4.62 -11.44 -7.45
C TYR A 72 -3.99 -12.78 -7.79
N LEU A 73 -2.87 -12.80 -8.52
CA LEU A 73 -2.11 -14.02 -8.79
C LEU A 73 -1.65 -14.72 -7.52
N ARG A 74 -1.07 -13.98 -6.55
CA ARG A 74 -0.67 -14.56 -5.26
C ARG A 74 -1.87 -15.14 -4.51
N ALA A 75 -2.97 -14.40 -4.47
CA ALA A 75 -4.18 -14.79 -3.74
C ALA A 75 -4.90 -16.02 -4.33
N THR A 76 -4.64 -16.35 -5.60
CA THR A 76 -5.15 -17.55 -6.27
C THR A 76 -4.08 -18.63 -6.42
N LYS A 77 -2.98 -18.54 -5.65
CA LYS A 77 -1.86 -19.51 -5.70
C LYS A 77 -1.30 -19.68 -7.12
N TRP A 78 -1.20 -18.57 -7.84
CA TRP A 78 -0.73 -18.49 -9.22
C TRP A 78 -1.57 -19.30 -10.22
N ASN A 79 -2.87 -19.47 -9.95
CA ASN A 79 -3.84 -19.89 -10.96
C ASN A 79 -4.30 -18.65 -11.76
N GLN A 80 -3.98 -18.65 -13.05
CA GLN A 80 -4.18 -17.52 -13.95
C GLN A 80 -5.67 -17.23 -14.21
N GLN A 81 -6.46 -18.27 -14.49
CA GLN A 81 -7.88 -18.16 -14.79
C GLN A 81 -8.67 -17.72 -13.55
N ASP A 82 -8.32 -18.26 -12.38
CA ASP A 82 -8.94 -17.84 -11.12
C ASP A 82 -8.57 -16.38 -10.78
N ALA A 83 -7.33 -15.96 -11.07
CA ALA A 83 -6.88 -14.58 -10.86
C ALA A 83 -7.68 -13.61 -11.74
N GLU A 84 -7.79 -13.91 -13.03
CA GLU A 84 -8.57 -13.14 -14.01
C GLU A 84 -10.04 -13.00 -13.55
N LYS A 85 -10.69 -14.13 -13.25
CA LYS A 85 -12.10 -14.17 -12.80
C LYS A 85 -12.32 -13.34 -11.54
N ARG A 86 -11.42 -13.45 -10.57
CA ARG A 86 -11.54 -12.73 -9.28
C ARG A 86 -11.27 -11.23 -9.44
N LEU A 87 -10.34 -10.87 -10.32
CA LEU A 87 -10.04 -9.48 -10.66
C LEU A 87 -11.25 -8.82 -11.34
N LEU A 88 -11.84 -9.48 -12.34
CA LEU A 88 -13.04 -9.00 -13.03
C LEU A 88 -14.22 -8.87 -12.06
N LYS A 89 -14.45 -9.89 -11.21
CA LYS A 89 -15.47 -9.85 -10.15
C LYS A 89 -15.27 -8.64 -9.22
N THR A 90 -14.03 -8.24 -8.94
CA THR A 90 -13.78 -7.09 -8.10
C THR A 90 -14.05 -5.77 -8.80
N LEU A 91 -13.73 -5.62 -10.08
CA LEU A 91 -14.14 -4.43 -10.84
C LEU A 91 -15.67 -4.30 -10.91
N THR A 92 -16.37 -5.40 -11.20
CA THR A 92 -17.84 -5.43 -11.14
C THR A 92 -18.37 -5.03 -9.77
N TRP A 93 -17.83 -5.61 -8.69
CA TRP A 93 -18.21 -5.23 -7.32
C TRP A 93 -17.93 -3.76 -7.03
N ARG A 94 -16.78 -3.21 -7.44
CA ARG A 94 -16.43 -1.79 -7.21
C ARG A 94 -17.49 -0.86 -7.81
N ARG A 95 -17.99 -1.19 -9.01
CA ARG A 95 -19.07 -0.44 -9.68
C ARG A 95 -20.41 -0.60 -8.96
N GLU A 96 -20.79 -1.83 -8.65
CA GLU A 96 -22.10 -2.14 -8.05
C GLU A 96 -22.23 -1.64 -6.62
N TYR A 97 -21.14 -1.71 -5.85
CA TYR A 97 -21.04 -1.19 -4.49
C TYR A 97 -20.94 0.34 -4.45
N GLY A 98 -20.53 0.97 -5.56
CA GLY A 98 -20.30 2.41 -5.63
C GLY A 98 -19.06 2.86 -4.85
N VAL A 99 -17.96 2.09 -4.92
CA VAL A 99 -16.73 2.40 -4.15
C VAL A 99 -16.20 3.80 -4.47
N GLU A 100 -16.27 4.21 -5.75
CA GLU A 100 -15.84 5.54 -6.20
C GLU A 100 -16.83 6.65 -5.83
N ASP A 101 -18.09 6.30 -5.55
CA ASP A 101 -19.14 7.25 -5.15
C ASP A 101 -19.09 7.56 -3.64
N LEU A 102 -18.31 6.83 -2.85
CA LEU A 102 -18.18 7.06 -1.41
C LEU A 102 -17.39 8.35 -1.13
N THR A 103 -18.07 9.33 -0.53
CA THR A 103 -17.48 10.64 -0.20
C THR A 103 -17.07 10.76 1.26
N ALA A 104 -16.12 11.65 1.53
CA ALA A 104 -15.69 11.97 2.89
C ALA A 104 -16.83 12.51 3.76
N ASP A 105 -17.74 13.28 3.18
CA ASP A 105 -18.88 13.88 3.88
C ASP A 105 -19.92 12.83 4.26
N HIS A 106 -20.23 11.90 3.35
CA HIS A 106 -21.15 10.79 3.63
C HIS A 106 -20.63 9.89 4.76
N ILE A 107 -19.33 9.66 4.80
CA ILE A 107 -18.68 8.76 5.76
C ILE A 107 -18.30 9.44 7.08
N SER A 108 -18.07 10.76 7.08
CA SER A 108 -17.63 11.55 8.25
C SER A 108 -18.37 11.22 9.56
N PRO A 109 -19.72 11.11 9.60
CA PRO A 109 -20.44 10.76 10.83
C PRO A 109 -20.02 9.43 11.46
N GLU A 110 -19.56 8.46 10.65
CA GLU A 110 -19.07 7.19 11.17
C GLU A 110 -17.74 7.32 11.89
N ASN A 111 -16.96 8.37 11.64
CA ASN A 111 -15.63 8.51 12.20
C ASN A 111 -15.47 9.70 13.16
N GLU A 112 -16.54 10.39 13.54
CA GLU A 112 -16.50 11.50 14.51
C GLU A 112 -15.81 11.15 15.83
N THR A 113 -15.90 9.88 16.23
CA THR A 113 -15.26 9.38 17.45
C THR A 113 -13.93 8.70 17.20
N GLY A 114 -13.34 8.73 16.00
CA GLY A 114 -12.03 8.13 15.73
C GLY A 114 -11.98 6.61 15.95
N LYS A 115 -13.05 5.90 15.60
CA LYS A 115 -13.11 4.43 15.71
C LYS A 115 -12.21 3.74 14.67
N GLN A 116 -11.90 4.42 13.57
CA GLN A 116 -10.82 4.05 12.65
C GLN A 116 -9.86 5.22 12.44
N ILE A 117 -8.57 4.99 12.56
CA ILE A 117 -7.54 6.03 12.42
C ILE A 117 -6.38 5.48 11.59
N LEU A 118 -5.96 6.22 10.57
CA LEU A 118 -4.69 6.04 9.87
C LEU A 118 -3.65 6.98 10.49
N LEU A 119 -2.60 6.42 11.10
CA LEU A 119 -1.60 7.20 11.84
C LEU A 119 -0.27 6.47 11.89
N GLY A 120 0.77 7.05 11.31
CA GLY A 120 2.10 6.46 11.36
C GLY A 120 2.25 5.16 10.57
N TYR A 121 3.42 4.55 10.70
CA TYR A 121 3.87 3.43 9.89
C TYR A 121 4.64 2.41 10.73
N ASP A 122 4.54 1.13 10.37
CA ASP A 122 5.31 0.06 10.99
C ASP A 122 6.78 0.05 10.53
N LYS A 123 7.60 -0.83 11.12
CA LYS A 123 9.04 -0.95 10.82
C LYS A 123 9.34 -1.42 9.40
N GLU A 124 8.34 -1.94 8.68
CA GLU A 124 8.41 -2.31 7.27
C GLU A 124 7.63 -1.31 6.39
N GLY A 125 7.44 -0.07 6.87
CA GLY A 125 6.82 1.02 6.11
C GLY A 125 5.33 0.83 5.81
N ARG A 126 4.64 -0.11 6.45
CA ARG A 126 3.18 -0.29 6.28
C ARG A 126 2.44 0.84 6.97
N PRO A 127 1.48 1.51 6.32
CA PRO A 127 0.61 2.43 7.03
C PRO A 127 -0.14 1.69 8.16
N CYS A 128 -0.17 2.30 9.34
CA CYS A 128 -0.85 1.77 10.50
C CYS A 128 -2.33 2.18 10.50
N HIS A 129 -3.21 1.19 10.44
CA HIS A 129 -4.67 1.33 10.50
C HIS A 129 -5.16 0.87 11.87
N TYR A 130 -5.50 1.82 12.72
CA TYR A 130 -6.02 1.59 14.06
C TYR A 130 -7.52 1.35 14.01
N LEU A 131 -7.97 0.27 14.63
CA LEU A 131 -9.37 -0.04 14.90
C LEU A 131 -9.63 -0.03 16.40
N ASN A 132 -10.58 0.81 16.82
CA ASN A 132 -11.00 0.92 18.22
C ASN A 132 -12.50 0.62 18.32
N PRO A 133 -12.91 -0.67 18.37
CA PRO A 133 -14.32 -1.05 18.46
C PRO A 133 -15.06 -0.41 19.65
N GLY A 134 -14.35 -0.12 20.75
CA GLY A 134 -14.91 0.60 21.90
C GLY A 134 -15.34 2.04 21.62
N ARG A 135 -14.88 2.65 20.52
CA ARG A 135 -15.26 4.02 20.09
C ARG A 135 -16.46 4.02 19.14
N GLN A 136 -17.21 2.91 19.02
CA GLN A 136 -18.41 2.83 18.17
C GLN A 136 -19.46 3.88 18.56
N ASN A 137 -19.80 4.75 17.60
CA ASN A 137 -20.66 5.93 17.81
C ASN A 137 -21.99 5.86 17.05
N THR A 138 -22.15 4.92 16.13
CA THR A 138 -23.35 4.81 15.30
C THR A 138 -24.06 3.48 15.53
N GLU A 139 -25.36 3.45 15.24
CA GLU A 139 -26.12 2.22 15.17
C GLU A 139 -25.75 1.42 13.91
N ALA A 140 -25.99 0.10 13.97
CA ALA A 140 -25.69 -0.80 12.87
C ALA A 140 -26.40 -0.36 11.59
N SER A 141 -25.63 -0.12 10.53
CA SER A 141 -26.13 0.35 9.25
C SER A 141 -25.16 -0.01 8.12
N PRO A 142 -25.60 -0.03 6.85
CA PRO A 142 -24.71 -0.23 5.70
C PRO A 142 -23.54 0.76 5.66
N ARG A 143 -23.74 1.97 6.20
CA ARG A 143 -22.71 3.01 6.28
C ARG A 143 -21.51 2.60 7.12
N GLN A 144 -21.67 1.69 8.09
CA GLN A 144 -20.55 1.14 8.86
C GLN A 144 -19.61 0.28 7.98
N VAL A 145 -20.17 -0.49 7.04
CA VAL A 145 -19.39 -1.27 6.07
C VAL A 145 -18.73 -0.33 5.06
N GLN A 146 -19.49 0.64 4.56
CA GLN A 146 -18.97 1.66 3.65
C GLN A 146 -17.83 2.46 4.29
N HIS A 147 -17.90 2.78 5.59
CA HIS A 147 -16.82 3.42 6.32
C HIS A 147 -15.56 2.55 6.35
N LEU A 148 -15.69 1.25 6.59
CA LEU A 148 -14.54 0.34 6.52
C LEU A 148 -13.93 0.33 5.10
N VAL A 149 -14.75 0.14 4.07
CA VAL A 149 -14.30 0.15 2.67
C VAL A 149 -13.59 1.47 2.34
N PHE A 150 -14.20 2.59 2.72
CA PHE A 150 -13.64 3.93 2.54
C PHE A 150 -12.27 4.06 3.20
N MET A 151 -12.13 3.64 4.47
CA MET A 151 -10.86 3.71 5.20
C MET A 151 -9.80 2.77 4.62
N VAL A 152 -10.19 1.61 4.07
CA VAL A 152 -9.27 0.73 3.34
C VAL A 152 -8.81 1.38 2.02
N GLU A 153 -9.67 2.08 1.29
CA GLU A 153 -9.23 2.85 0.13
C GLU A 153 -8.29 4.00 0.53
N ARG A 154 -8.54 4.69 1.67
CA ARG A 154 -7.65 5.74 2.20
C ARG A 154 -6.29 5.19 2.61
N VAL A 155 -6.23 4.01 3.22
CA VAL A 155 -4.94 3.41 3.60
C VAL A 155 -4.10 3.03 2.38
N ILE A 156 -4.75 2.59 1.30
CA ILE A 156 -4.10 2.33 0.01
C ILE A 156 -3.56 3.63 -0.59
N ASP A 157 -4.32 4.73 -0.54
CA ASP A 157 -3.85 6.03 -1.02
C ASP A 157 -2.55 6.47 -0.34
N ILE A 158 -2.37 6.17 0.94
CA ILE A 158 -1.19 6.56 1.71
C ILE A 158 -0.09 5.50 1.77
N MET A 159 -0.15 4.42 0.98
CA MET A 159 0.97 3.49 0.90
C MET A 159 2.22 4.17 0.30
N PRO A 160 3.39 4.07 0.95
CA PRO A 160 4.64 4.53 0.36
C PRO A 160 5.07 3.62 -0.81
N PRO A 161 5.95 4.09 -1.70
CA PRO A 161 6.49 3.25 -2.76
C PRO A 161 7.10 1.95 -2.21
N GLY A 162 6.90 0.83 -2.88
CA GLY A 162 7.37 -0.49 -2.48
C GLY A 162 6.49 -1.21 -1.46
N GLN A 163 5.41 -0.57 -0.98
CA GLN A 163 4.50 -1.15 0.01
C GLN A 163 3.11 -1.41 -0.56
N GLU A 164 2.59 -2.61 -0.32
CA GLU A 164 1.26 -3.03 -0.81
C GLU A 164 0.31 -3.42 0.33
N THR A 165 0.81 -3.46 1.57
CA THR A 165 0.12 -3.98 2.75
C THR A 165 0.01 -2.95 3.87
N LEU A 166 -0.99 -3.14 4.74
CA LEU A 166 -1.20 -2.36 5.95
C LEU A 166 -0.79 -3.15 7.21
N ALA A 167 -0.51 -2.42 8.28
CA ALA A 167 -0.46 -2.93 9.64
C ALA A 167 -1.76 -2.58 10.35
N LEU A 168 -2.53 -3.58 10.78
CA LEU A 168 -3.79 -3.39 11.48
C LEU A 168 -3.53 -3.40 12.98
N LEU A 169 -3.92 -2.35 13.70
CA LEU A 169 -3.77 -2.27 15.16
C LEU A 169 -5.15 -2.24 15.80
N ILE A 170 -5.51 -3.29 16.52
CA ILE A 170 -6.84 -3.43 17.11
C ILE A 170 -6.75 -3.32 18.63
N ASN A 171 -7.54 -2.41 19.20
CA ASN A 171 -7.67 -2.26 20.64
C ASN A 171 -9.13 -2.49 21.06
N PHE A 172 -9.39 -3.62 21.71
CA PHE A 172 -10.72 -3.99 22.19
C PHE A 172 -11.07 -3.39 23.56
N LYS A 173 -10.33 -2.39 24.03
CA LYS A 173 -10.66 -1.66 25.26
C LYS A 173 -12.10 -1.13 25.18
N GLN A 174 -12.91 -1.50 26.18
CA GLN A 174 -14.30 -1.07 26.28
C GLN A 174 -14.40 0.43 26.59
N SER A 175 -15.47 1.06 26.11
CA SER A 175 -15.85 2.40 26.54
C SER A 175 -16.78 2.33 27.74
N LYS A 176 -16.79 3.39 28.56
CA LYS A 176 -17.74 3.55 29.68
C LYS A 176 -19.21 3.47 29.22
N SER A 177 -19.49 3.82 27.97
CA SER A 177 -20.84 3.83 27.39
C SER A 177 -21.24 2.55 26.64
N ARG A 178 -20.29 1.66 26.30
CA ARG A 178 -20.55 0.41 25.58
C ARG A 178 -19.61 -0.70 26.00
N SER A 179 -20.16 -1.70 26.68
CA SER A 179 -19.45 -2.92 27.11
C SER A 179 -19.39 -3.99 26.03
N ASN A 180 -20.36 -4.05 25.10
CA ASN A 180 -20.32 -4.93 23.94
C ASN A 180 -19.78 -4.19 22.71
N THR A 181 -18.55 -4.48 22.33
CA THR A 181 -17.85 -3.87 21.20
C THR A 181 -17.81 -4.78 19.97
N SER A 182 -18.41 -5.98 20.06
CA SER A 182 -18.40 -6.94 18.96
C SER A 182 -19.45 -6.56 17.91
N PRO A 183 -19.10 -6.52 16.62
CA PRO A 183 -20.09 -6.33 15.57
C PRO A 183 -21.07 -7.51 15.55
N GLY A 184 -22.32 -7.25 15.12
CA GLY A 184 -23.28 -8.31 14.86
C GLY A 184 -22.74 -9.31 13.82
N ILE A 185 -23.08 -10.59 13.96
CA ILE A 185 -22.54 -11.67 13.12
C ILE A 185 -22.79 -11.41 11.62
N GLY A 186 -23.93 -10.85 11.24
CA GLY A 186 -24.24 -10.51 9.83
C GLY A 186 -23.26 -9.50 9.26
N LEU A 187 -23.05 -8.39 9.98
CA LEU A 187 -22.09 -7.34 9.61
C LEU A 187 -20.66 -7.90 9.53
N ALA A 188 -20.28 -8.75 10.49
CA ALA A 188 -18.96 -9.37 10.50
C ALA A 188 -18.74 -10.29 9.28
N ARG A 189 -19.77 -11.03 8.84
CA ARG A 189 -19.69 -11.88 7.64
C ARG A 189 -19.59 -11.05 6.37
N GLU A 190 -20.36 -9.99 6.24
CA GLU A 190 -20.30 -9.08 5.08
C GLU A 190 -18.92 -8.43 4.96
N VAL A 191 -18.39 -7.88 6.06
CA VAL A 191 -17.04 -7.32 6.12
C VAL A 191 -16.00 -8.37 5.74
N LEU A 192 -16.11 -9.58 6.27
CA LEU A 192 -15.18 -10.66 5.98
C LEU A 192 -15.22 -11.05 4.50
N ASP A 193 -16.41 -11.15 3.91
CA ASP A 193 -16.61 -11.46 2.49
C ASP A 193 -15.95 -10.40 1.59
N ILE A 194 -16.17 -9.11 1.89
CA ILE A 194 -15.55 -8.00 1.15
C ILE A 194 -14.03 -8.05 1.24
N LEU A 195 -13.48 -8.14 2.45
CA LEU A 195 -12.04 -8.13 2.67
C LEU A 195 -11.36 -9.34 2.03
N GLN A 196 -11.97 -10.52 2.14
CA GLN A 196 -11.43 -11.73 1.52
C GLN A 196 -11.47 -11.66 0.00
N HIS A 197 -12.58 -11.25 -0.61
CA HIS A 197 -12.71 -11.35 -2.06
C HIS A 197 -12.09 -10.18 -2.82
N HIS A 198 -12.20 -8.96 -2.28
CA HIS A 198 -11.93 -7.71 -3.01
C HIS A 198 -10.68 -6.95 -2.54
N TYR A 199 -10.12 -7.32 -1.39
CA TYR A 199 -8.86 -6.78 -0.86
C TYR A 199 -7.79 -7.86 -0.63
N PRO A 200 -7.50 -8.73 -1.64
CA PRO A 200 -6.50 -9.78 -1.49
C PRO A 200 -5.12 -9.21 -1.17
N GLU A 201 -4.35 -9.95 -0.36
CA GLU A 201 -2.95 -9.64 -0.08
C GLU A 201 -2.70 -8.23 0.49
N ARG A 202 -3.70 -7.62 1.18
CA ARG A 202 -3.55 -6.30 1.82
C ARG A 202 -3.13 -6.36 3.29
N LEU A 203 -3.39 -7.46 4.00
CA LEU A 203 -2.99 -7.60 5.40
C LEU A 203 -1.52 -8.02 5.51
N GLY A 204 -0.67 -7.14 6.06
CA GLY A 204 0.73 -7.43 6.34
C GLY A 204 0.97 -7.88 7.78
N LYS A 205 0.32 -7.22 8.75
CA LYS A 205 0.37 -7.54 10.18
C LYS A 205 -0.96 -7.19 10.84
N ALA A 206 -1.38 -7.94 11.86
CA ALA A 206 -2.44 -7.53 12.77
C ALA A 206 -1.93 -7.61 14.22
N LEU A 207 -1.87 -6.48 14.91
CA LEU A 207 -1.42 -6.32 16.28
C LEU A 207 -2.64 -6.06 17.16
N ILE A 208 -2.92 -6.94 18.11
CA ILE A 208 -4.20 -6.97 18.82
C ILE A 208 -3.95 -6.93 20.33
N ILE A 209 -4.59 -5.97 21.02
CA ILE A 209 -4.50 -5.79 22.48
C ILE A 209 -5.88 -5.70 23.13
N ASN A 210 -5.90 -5.89 24.45
CA ASN A 210 -7.07 -5.75 25.31
C ASN A 210 -8.25 -6.65 24.90
N MET A 211 -7.95 -7.84 24.35
CA MET A 211 -8.98 -8.78 23.91
C MET A 211 -9.84 -9.25 25.10
N PRO A 212 -11.19 -9.15 25.00
CA PRO A 212 -12.07 -9.78 25.97
C PRO A 212 -11.81 -11.28 26.01
N TRP A 213 -11.91 -11.88 27.20
CA TRP A 213 -11.63 -13.32 27.40
C TRP A 213 -12.46 -14.22 26.45
N VAL A 214 -13.69 -13.83 26.13
CA VAL A 214 -14.58 -14.53 25.18
C VAL A 214 -13.98 -14.54 23.77
N VAL A 215 -13.45 -13.40 23.31
CA VAL A 215 -12.82 -13.28 21.98
C VAL A 215 -11.55 -14.12 21.95
N THR A 216 -10.76 -14.10 23.03
CA THR A 216 -9.58 -14.96 23.18
C THR A 216 -9.93 -16.46 23.13
N ALA A 217 -11.00 -16.89 23.82
CA ALA A 217 -11.45 -18.28 23.80
C ALA A 217 -11.92 -18.72 22.41
N PHE A 218 -12.69 -17.86 21.71
CA PHE A 218 -13.12 -18.11 20.33
C PHE A 218 -11.93 -18.24 19.37
N PHE A 219 -10.98 -17.29 19.40
CA PHE A 219 -9.80 -17.36 18.54
C PHE A 219 -8.96 -18.61 18.79
N LYS A 220 -8.75 -19.01 20.04
CA LYS A 220 -8.04 -20.26 20.36
C LYS A 220 -8.71 -21.49 19.76
N LEU A 221 -10.04 -21.53 19.73
CA LEU A 221 -10.80 -22.63 19.13
C LEU A 221 -10.67 -22.67 17.60
N ILE A 222 -10.71 -21.50 16.93
CA ILE A 222 -10.67 -21.45 15.45
C ILE A 222 -9.26 -21.43 14.86
N THR A 223 -8.24 -21.09 15.64
CA THR A 223 -6.84 -20.94 15.19
C THR A 223 -6.31 -22.16 14.42
N PRO A 224 -6.58 -23.42 14.81
CA PRO A 224 -6.14 -24.59 14.05
C PRO A 224 -6.61 -24.62 12.59
N PHE A 225 -7.74 -23.96 12.29
CA PHE A 225 -8.36 -23.90 10.96
C PHE A 225 -7.94 -22.66 10.15
N ILE A 226 -7.21 -21.72 10.76
CA ILE A 226 -6.64 -20.56 10.08
C ILE A 226 -5.37 -20.99 9.34
N ASP A 227 -5.31 -20.67 8.05
CA ASP A 227 -4.14 -20.89 7.20
C ASP A 227 -2.84 -20.35 7.86
N PRO A 228 -1.71 -21.09 7.81
CA PRO A 228 -0.47 -20.69 8.45
C PRO A 228 0.01 -19.28 8.10
N HIS A 229 -0.10 -18.84 6.83
CA HIS A 229 0.31 -17.49 6.45
C HIS A 229 -0.55 -16.40 7.09
N THR A 230 -1.83 -16.67 7.31
CA THR A 230 -2.71 -15.75 8.04
C THR A 230 -2.36 -15.74 9.52
N ARG A 231 -2.06 -16.91 10.11
CA ARG A 231 -1.71 -17.04 11.53
C ARG A 231 -0.42 -16.29 11.89
N GLU A 232 0.61 -16.35 11.04
CA GLU A 232 1.89 -15.66 11.25
C GLU A 232 1.75 -14.13 11.37
N LYS A 233 0.72 -13.56 10.71
CA LYS A 233 0.44 -12.12 10.70
C LYS A 233 -0.25 -11.63 11.98
N LEU A 234 -0.93 -12.50 12.72
CA LEU A 234 -1.68 -12.16 13.93
C LEU A 234 -0.75 -12.18 15.16
N LYS A 235 -0.62 -11.04 15.85
CA LYS A 235 0.17 -10.87 17.09
C LYS A 235 -0.75 -10.41 18.20
N PHE A 236 -0.79 -11.19 19.29
CA PHE A 236 -1.76 -10.99 20.37
C PHE A 236 -1.05 -10.64 21.66
N ASN A 237 -1.34 -9.46 22.23
CA ASN A 237 -0.77 -8.97 23.49
C ASN A 237 0.78 -9.00 23.54
N GLU A 238 1.45 -8.91 22.39
CA GLU A 238 2.90 -8.77 22.29
C GLU A 238 3.32 -7.30 22.45
N ASP A 239 4.59 -7.04 22.76
CA ASP A 239 5.14 -5.68 22.73
C ASP A 239 5.19 -5.18 21.28
N MET A 240 4.31 -4.21 20.97
CA MET A 240 4.19 -3.69 19.61
C MET A 240 5.42 -2.90 19.17
N SER A 241 6.32 -2.51 20.09
CA SER A 241 7.60 -1.86 19.73
C SER A 241 8.48 -2.74 18.83
N GLN A 242 8.27 -4.06 18.84
CA GLN A 242 8.94 -5.00 17.95
C GLN A 242 8.56 -4.76 16.48
N TYR A 243 7.38 -4.21 16.24
CA TYR A 243 6.77 -4.09 14.90
C TYR A 243 6.60 -2.65 14.46
N VAL A 244 6.32 -1.72 15.38
CA VAL A 244 6.07 -0.30 15.08
C VAL A 244 7.08 0.56 15.83
N PRO A 245 7.77 1.51 15.17
CA PRO A 245 8.62 2.48 15.87
C PRO A 245 7.80 3.24 16.91
N THR A 246 8.32 3.36 18.14
CA THR A 246 7.53 3.91 19.26
C THR A 246 7.07 5.36 19.02
N GLU A 247 7.86 6.14 18.29
CA GLU A 247 7.58 7.51 17.86
C GLU A 247 6.51 7.62 16.76
N GLN A 248 6.21 6.53 16.07
CA GLN A 248 5.13 6.41 15.09
C GLN A 248 3.88 5.74 15.69
N MET A 249 4.01 5.16 16.89
CA MET A 249 2.95 4.40 17.55
C MET A 249 2.21 5.26 18.56
N TRP A 250 0.90 5.35 18.39
CA TRP A 250 0.02 6.08 19.31
C TRP A 250 0.19 5.61 20.76
N SER A 251 0.31 6.56 21.69
CA SER A 251 0.49 6.30 23.14
C SER A 251 -0.63 5.51 23.81
N GLU A 252 -1.82 5.39 23.20
CA GLU A 252 -2.88 4.49 23.69
C GLU A 252 -2.63 3.01 23.38
N PHE A 253 -1.59 2.69 22.61
CA PHE A 253 -1.25 1.35 22.16
C PHE A 253 0.12 0.93 22.68
N SER A 254 0.15 -0.13 23.49
CA SER A 254 1.37 -0.78 23.98
C SER A 254 2.38 0.25 24.54
N SER A 255 3.62 0.26 24.04
CA SER A 255 4.73 1.13 24.43
C SER A 255 4.86 2.41 23.57
N GLY A 256 3.77 2.85 22.93
CA GLY A 256 3.75 3.98 22.02
C GLY A 256 4.13 5.30 22.69
N LYS A 257 4.83 6.16 21.95
CA LYS A 257 5.31 7.48 22.41
C LYS A 257 4.72 8.63 21.60
N LEU A 258 3.97 8.34 20.54
CA LEU A 258 3.30 9.37 19.75
C LEU A 258 2.08 9.89 20.53
N ALA A 259 2.23 11.07 21.11
CA ALA A 259 1.13 11.81 21.70
C ALA A 259 0.18 12.28 20.59
N PHE A 260 -0.91 11.54 20.39
CA PHE A 260 -1.93 11.85 19.40
C PHE A 260 -3.30 11.98 20.07
N GLU A 261 -4.04 13.01 19.68
CA GLU A 261 -5.40 13.27 20.11
C GLU A 261 -6.29 13.37 18.88
N TYR A 262 -7.36 12.57 18.87
CA TYR A 262 -8.31 12.59 17.77
C TYR A 262 -9.26 13.79 17.91
N ASP A 263 -9.05 14.80 17.08
CA ASP A 263 -10.00 15.88 16.84
C ASP A 263 -10.55 15.73 15.42
N HIS A 264 -11.82 15.37 15.27
CA HIS A 264 -12.42 15.08 13.96
C HIS A 264 -12.30 16.27 12.99
N SER A 265 -12.46 17.50 13.51
CA SER A 265 -12.44 18.72 12.69
C SER A 265 -11.06 19.02 12.10
N GLN A 266 -10.00 18.48 12.70
CA GLN A 266 -8.62 18.63 12.22
C GLN A 266 -8.11 17.38 11.50
N TYR A 267 -8.41 16.21 12.06
CA TYR A 267 -7.92 14.94 11.56
C TYR A 267 -8.54 14.59 10.21
N TRP A 268 -9.87 14.67 10.10
CA TRP A 268 -10.58 14.17 8.93
C TRP A 268 -10.21 14.95 7.67
N PRO A 269 -10.25 16.31 7.64
CA PRO A 269 -9.80 17.06 6.47
C PRO A 269 -8.32 16.82 6.14
N ALA A 270 -7.46 16.68 7.15
CA ALA A 270 -6.03 16.44 6.93
C ALA A 270 -5.76 15.07 6.30
N LEU A 271 -6.49 14.03 6.70
CA LEU A 271 -6.41 12.72 6.05
C LEU A 271 -6.87 12.79 4.60
N GLN A 272 -7.99 13.47 4.36
CA GLN A 272 -8.54 13.59 3.01
C GLN A 272 -7.60 14.34 2.07
N GLU A 273 -6.97 15.42 2.53
CA GLU A 273 -5.98 16.16 1.74
C GLU A 273 -4.76 15.28 1.42
N LEU A 274 -4.20 14.58 2.41
CA LEU A 274 -3.07 13.67 2.20
C LEU A 274 -3.39 12.57 1.17
N CYS A 275 -4.57 11.96 1.25
CA CYS A 275 -5.02 10.95 0.29
C CYS A 275 -5.21 11.53 -1.12
N LYS A 276 -5.81 12.73 -1.22
CA LYS A 276 -6.04 13.43 -2.48
C LYS A 276 -4.72 13.79 -3.16
N GLU A 277 -3.79 14.42 -2.45
CA GLU A 277 -2.46 14.78 -2.95
C GLU A 277 -1.74 13.57 -3.55
N ARG A 278 -1.74 12.43 -2.85
CA ARG A 278 -1.09 11.20 -3.33
C ARG A 278 -1.78 10.58 -4.53
N ARG A 279 -3.11 10.53 -4.51
CA ARG A 279 -3.89 9.98 -5.63
C ARG A 279 -3.67 10.83 -6.87
N GLU A 280 -3.72 12.15 -6.75
CA GLU A 280 -3.53 13.09 -7.85
C GLU A 280 -2.10 12.99 -8.41
N ALA A 281 -1.08 12.95 -7.54
CA ALA A 281 0.30 12.78 -7.99
C ALA A 281 0.50 11.49 -8.80
N ARG A 282 -0.07 10.36 -8.33
CA ARG A 282 -0.03 9.08 -9.06
C ARG A 282 -0.82 9.15 -10.37
N TRP A 283 -1.98 9.79 -10.37
CA TRP A 283 -2.81 9.98 -11.55
C TRP A 283 -2.07 10.78 -12.63
N GLN A 284 -1.46 11.90 -12.27
CA GLN A 284 -0.68 12.73 -13.20
C GLN A 284 0.49 11.94 -13.80
N LYS A 285 1.18 11.12 -13.00
CA LYS A 285 2.22 10.22 -13.53
C LYS A 285 1.68 9.16 -14.47
N TRP A 286 0.53 8.57 -14.15
CA TRP A 286 -0.10 7.58 -15.01
C TRP A 286 -0.54 8.19 -16.35
N VAL A 287 -1.10 9.40 -16.33
CA VAL A 287 -1.45 10.16 -17.54
C VAL A 287 -0.20 10.48 -18.35
N ALA A 288 0.87 10.97 -17.72
CA ALA A 288 2.14 11.25 -18.38
C ALA A 288 2.81 9.97 -18.95
N GLY A 289 2.61 8.82 -18.30
CA GLY A 289 3.05 7.50 -18.77
C GLY A 289 2.18 6.89 -19.88
N GLY A 290 1.17 7.61 -20.38
CA GLY A 290 0.33 7.17 -21.50
C GLY A 290 -0.87 6.32 -21.10
N LYS A 291 -1.34 6.43 -19.85
CA LYS A 291 -2.57 5.77 -19.36
C LYS A 291 -2.58 4.24 -19.50
N GLN A 292 -1.44 3.61 -19.25
CA GLN A 292 -1.26 2.18 -19.50
C GLN A 292 -1.83 1.31 -18.36
N ILE A 293 -2.53 0.24 -18.72
CA ILE A 293 -2.81 -0.88 -17.82
C ILE A 293 -1.49 -1.59 -17.50
N GLY A 294 -1.31 -1.96 -16.23
CA GLY A 294 -0.13 -2.67 -15.75
C GLY A 294 1.04 -1.77 -15.38
N GLU A 295 0.83 -0.46 -15.24
CA GLU A 295 1.87 0.45 -14.75
C GLU A 295 2.25 0.10 -13.30
N SER A 296 3.51 0.36 -12.91
CA SER A 296 4.00 0.02 -11.57
C SER A 296 3.60 1.06 -10.52
N GLU A 297 3.06 0.63 -9.38
CA GLU A 297 2.78 1.46 -8.22
C GLU A 297 4.02 2.23 -7.73
N ASP A 298 5.23 1.68 -7.90
CA ASP A 298 6.49 2.36 -7.53
C ASP A 298 6.82 3.52 -8.47
N TYR A 299 6.59 3.35 -9.78
CA TYR A 299 6.73 4.42 -10.76
C TYR A 299 5.70 5.53 -10.51
N LEU A 300 4.45 5.14 -10.31
CA LEU A 300 3.35 6.06 -10.01
C LEU A 300 3.60 6.85 -8.73
N ALA A 301 4.19 6.22 -7.71
CA ALA A 301 4.59 6.89 -6.47
C ALA A 301 5.94 7.64 -6.58
N GLY A 302 6.64 7.50 -7.70
CA GLY A 302 7.88 8.22 -8.01
C GLY A 302 9.16 7.69 -7.39
N ALA A 303 9.18 6.43 -6.99
CA ALA A 303 10.41 5.75 -6.58
C ALA A 303 11.26 5.29 -7.77
N THR A 304 10.69 5.12 -8.96
CA THR A 304 11.44 4.78 -10.18
C THR A 304 11.27 5.87 -11.25
N ALA A 305 12.33 6.08 -12.04
CA ALA A 305 12.32 7.05 -13.15
C ALA A 305 11.57 6.52 -14.40
N ALA A 306 11.53 5.20 -14.56
CA ALA A 306 10.98 4.51 -15.71
C ALA A 306 9.73 3.70 -15.31
N GLY A 307 8.65 3.86 -16.08
CA GLY A 307 7.44 3.04 -16.02
C GLY A 307 7.56 1.80 -16.91
N VAL A 308 6.54 0.94 -16.90
CA VAL A 308 6.54 -0.32 -17.66
C VAL A 308 6.66 -0.07 -19.17
N GLY A 309 6.13 1.05 -19.68
CA GLY A 309 6.24 1.44 -21.09
C GLY A 309 7.60 1.97 -21.54
N SER A 310 8.53 2.28 -20.62
CA SER A 310 9.88 2.76 -20.96
C SER A 310 10.93 1.66 -21.11
N ALA A 311 10.60 0.40 -20.78
CA ALA A 311 11.51 -0.74 -20.93
C ALA A 311 11.60 -1.28 -22.38
N THR A 312 10.81 -0.75 -23.32
CA THR A 312 10.79 -1.19 -24.73
C THR A 312 11.79 -0.48 -25.64
N GLU A 313 12.53 0.54 -25.17
CA GLU A 313 13.72 0.99 -25.90
C GLU A 313 14.89 0.05 -25.59
N LYS A 314 15.04 -0.95 -26.47
CA LYS A 314 16.26 -1.75 -26.62
C LYS A 314 17.46 -0.79 -26.58
N PRO A 315 18.46 -0.97 -25.71
CA PRO A 315 19.63 -0.11 -25.73
C PRO A 315 20.26 -0.20 -27.12
N ALA A 316 20.35 0.94 -27.81
CA ALA A 316 21.16 1.03 -29.02
C ALA A 316 22.58 0.55 -28.64
N ALA A 317 23.07 -0.44 -29.38
CA ALA A 317 24.40 -0.99 -29.15
C ALA A 317 25.42 0.15 -29.14
N ALA A 318 26.10 0.34 -28.02
CA ALA A 318 27.19 1.29 -27.93
C ALA A 318 28.27 0.91 -28.95
N PRO A 319 28.87 1.86 -29.68
CA PRO A 319 29.93 1.56 -30.63
C PRO A 319 31.13 1.00 -29.86
N VAL A 320 31.64 -0.14 -30.34
CA VAL A 320 32.83 -0.80 -29.81
C VAL A 320 34.03 0.14 -29.93
N ALA A 321 34.57 0.58 -28.79
CA ALA A 321 35.80 1.35 -28.73
C ALA A 321 36.98 0.45 -29.12
N THR A 322 37.75 0.89 -30.12
CA THR A 322 39.01 0.29 -30.57
C THR A 322 40.09 0.47 -29.47
N PRO A 323 40.95 -0.51 -29.19
CA PRO A 323 41.97 -0.35 -28.15
C PRO A 323 43.07 0.63 -28.57
N ALA A 324 43.44 1.52 -27.65
CA ALA A 324 44.47 2.52 -27.83
C ALA A 324 45.87 1.89 -27.91
N VAL A 325 46.66 2.38 -28.86
CA VAL A 325 48.08 2.05 -29.05
C VAL A 325 48.92 2.88 -28.07
N GLU A 326 49.76 2.22 -27.27
CA GLU A 326 50.76 2.86 -26.42
C GLU A 326 51.82 3.60 -27.26
N ALA A 327 51.94 4.91 -27.07
CA ALA A 327 52.98 5.73 -27.68
C ALA A 327 54.20 5.83 -26.73
N LYS A 328 55.35 5.32 -27.19
CA LYS A 328 56.66 5.51 -26.57
C LYS A 328 57.09 6.99 -26.67
N THR A 329 57.51 7.55 -25.55
CA THR A 329 58.19 8.84 -25.45
C THR A 329 59.58 8.78 -26.08
N ALA A 330 59.86 9.70 -27.01
CA ALA A 330 61.20 9.97 -27.54
C ALA A 330 61.63 11.37 -27.09
N GLU A 331 62.90 11.47 -26.66
CA GLU A 331 63.56 12.67 -26.15
C GLU A 331 63.63 13.80 -27.18
N VAL A 332 63.48 15.03 -26.69
CA VAL A 332 63.60 16.28 -27.45
C VAL A 332 65.03 16.81 -27.32
N THR A 333 65.74 16.86 -28.44
CA THR A 333 66.99 17.60 -28.63
C THR A 333 66.70 19.08 -28.89
N THR A 334 67.24 19.98 -28.07
CA THR A 334 67.27 21.43 -28.33
C THR A 334 68.64 21.88 -28.86
N LEU A 335 68.60 22.72 -29.89
CA LEU A 335 69.73 23.28 -30.64
C LEU A 335 70.43 24.46 -29.93
N GLU A 336 71.74 24.48 -30.15
CA GLU A 336 72.68 25.61 -30.30
C GLU A 336 72.94 26.62 -29.17
N ALA A 337 74.20 26.65 -28.71
CA ALA A 337 75.01 27.87 -28.65
C ALA A 337 76.51 27.53 -28.70
N VAL A 338 77.21 28.08 -29.70
CA VAL A 338 78.69 28.15 -29.83
C VAL A 338 79.09 29.49 -29.18
N PRO A 339 80.15 29.60 -28.33
CA PRO A 339 81.49 29.89 -28.88
C PRO A 339 82.73 29.49 -28.05
N ALA A 340 83.87 29.67 -28.74
CA ALA A 340 85.22 30.01 -28.26
C ALA A 340 86.21 28.87 -27.88
N VAL A 341 87.15 28.68 -28.81
CA VAL A 341 88.52 28.13 -28.72
C VAL A 341 89.46 29.21 -28.11
N PRO A 342 90.73 28.99 -27.70
CA PRO A 342 91.51 27.82 -27.19
C PRO A 342 92.21 28.12 -25.82
N ALA A 343 92.97 27.17 -25.25
CA ALA A 343 94.43 27.26 -25.10
C ALA A 343 95.00 26.23 -24.11
N ASN A 344 96.01 25.50 -24.62
CA ASN A 344 97.06 24.69 -23.98
C ASN A 344 96.72 23.38 -23.27
#